data_AF-A0A8T3WNN2-F1
#
_entry.id   AF-A0A8T3WNN2-F1
#
_cell.length_a   1.000
_cell.length_b   1.000
_cell.length_c   1.000
_cell.angle_alpha   90.00
_cell.angle_beta   90.00
_cell.angle_gamma   90.00
#
_symmetry.space_group_name_H-M   'P 1'
#
loop_
_entity.id
_entity.type
_entity.pdbx_description
1 polymer ?
#
loop_
_entity_poly.entity_id
_entity_poly.type
_entity_poly.pdbx_seq_one_letter_code
_entity_poly.pdbx_strand_id
1 'polypeptide(L)'
;MPADKDEYELIPLTPLRRLEKRMEKVESTAPGIDVSEFFRELISIIKMNQEIVDQLAKSSDALRIELAKLPAKLDSVIMNLNELIDYIKEGSEEGPRAVAVDSKPMSDKIEQLIETNKKIIETNENVLTLMESLEKRYKPLPPRPPILRPLTR
;
A
#
# COMPACT_ATOMS: atom_id res chain seq x y z
N MET A 1 -43.24 42.53 45.82
CA MET A 1 -42.07 42.08 46.61
C MET A 1 -42.61 41.43 47.88
N PRO A 2 -42.03 40.33 48.35
CA PRO A 2 -42.54 38.98 48.10
C PRO A 2 -43.05 38.30 49.38
N ALA A 3 -44.02 37.39 49.22
CA ALA A 3 -44.39 36.42 50.23
C ALA A 3 -43.96 35.05 49.70
N ASP A 4 -42.69 34.70 49.93
CA ASP A 4 -42.23 33.33 49.80
C ASP A 4 -43.00 32.50 50.81
N LYS A 5 -43.82 31.61 50.26
CA LYS A 5 -44.64 30.67 51.03
C LYS A 5 -43.71 29.72 51.76
N ASP A 6 -44.04 29.57 53.03
CA ASP A 6 -43.50 28.60 53.96
C ASP A 6 -43.63 27.16 53.44
N GLU A 7 -42.55 26.60 52.90
CA GLU A 7 -42.34 25.15 52.88
C GLU A 7 -41.52 24.76 54.11
N TYR A 8 -42.20 24.54 55.22
CA TYR A 8 -41.64 23.86 56.38
C TYR A 8 -41.36 22.39 56.01
N GLU A 9 -40.10 22.04 55.75
CA GLU A 9 -39.65 20.63 55.72
C GLU A 9 -38.95 20.29 57.05
N LEU A 10 -39.64 19.50 57.89
CA LEU A 10 -39.27 19.14 59.27
C LEU A 10 -38.10 18.12 59.38
N ILE A 11 -37.46 17.78 58.27
CA ILE A 11 -36.30 16.86 58.23
C ILE A 11 -35.28 17.48 57.27
N PRO A 12 -34.02 17.67 57.66
CA PRO A 12 -33.00 18.18 56.76
C PRO A 12 -32.76 17.17 55.62
N LEU A 13 -33.43 17.36 54.47
CA LEU A 13 -33.24 16.60 53.23
C LEU A 13 -31.95 16.97 52.49
N THR A 14 -31.08 17.79 53.10
CA THR A 14 -29.78 18.22 52.57
C THR A 14 -28.91 17.08 52.02
N PRO A 15 -28.82 15.90 52.66
CA PRO A 15 -28.07 14.78 52.09
C PRO A 15 -28.81 14.07 50.94
N LEU A 16 -30.14 14.00 50.96
CA LEU A 16 -30.95 13.40 49.89
C LEU A 16 -30.91 14.24 48.62
N ARG A 17 -31.09 15.57 48.72
CA ARG A 17 -30.92 16.49 47.58
C ARG A 17 -29.50 16.47 46.99
N ARG A 18 -28.47 16.21 47.82
CA ARG A 18 -27.09 16.03 47.33
C ARG A 18 -26.94 14.71 46.58
N LEU A 19 -27.59 13.64 47.04
CA LEU A 19 -27.59 12.35 46.36
C LEU A 19 -28.33 12.44 45.02
N GLU A 20 -29.47 13.12 44.98
CA GLU A 20 -30.26 13.36 43.76
C GLU A 20 -29.46 14.16 42.74
N LYS A 21 -28.85 15.30 43.12
CA LYS A 21 -27.94 16.05 42.23
C LYS A 21 -26.71 15.26 41.79
N ARG A 22 -26.26 14.30 42.61
CA ARG A 22 -25.14 13.41 42.23
C ARG A 22 -25.62 12.32 41.27
N MET A 23 -26.82 11.78 41.44
CA MET A 23 -27.43 10.85 40.48
C MET A 23 -27.72 11.54 39.16
N GLU A 24 -28.29 12.74 39.16
CA GLU A 24 -28.55 13.53 37.96
C GLU A 24 -27.24 13.84 37.19
N LYS A 25 -26.15 14.15 37.93
CA LYS A 25 -24.82 14.30 37.33
C LYS A 25 -24.26 12.99 36.79
N VAL A 26 -24.47 11.87 37.49
CA VAL A 26 -23.99 10.55 37.04
C VAL A 26 -24.79 10.09 35.82
N GLU A 27 -26.09 10.32 35.75
CA GLU A 27 -26.94 9.98 34.60
C GLU A 27 -26.65 10.87 33.39
N SER A 28 -26.37 12.16 33.60
CA SER A 28 -25.95 13.07 32.50
C SER A 28 -24.50 12.85 32.04
N THR A 29 -23.63 12.32 32.90
CA THR A 29 -22.21 12.07 32.59
C THR A 29 -21.93 10.60 32.25
N ALA A 30 -22.89 9.69 32.44
CA ALA A 30 -22.82 8.33 31.96
C ALA A 30 -23.46 8.28 30.57
N PRO A 31 -22.69 8.48 29.47
CA PRO A 31 -23.15 8.02 28.18
C PRO A 31 -23.28 6.50 28.33
N GLY A 32 -24.52 6.02 28.42
CA GLY A 32 -24.78 4.61 28.12
C GLY A 32 -24.11 4.34 26.79
N ILE A 33 -23.20 3.37 26.75
CA ILE A 33 -22.52 2.94 25.53
C ILE A 33 -23.62 2.82 24.47
N ASP A 34 -23.61 3.69 23.46
CA ASP A 34 -24.63 3.66 22.43
C ASP A 34 -24.32 2.44 21.56
N VAL A 35 -24.88 1.30 21.98
CA VAL A 35 -24.68 0.00 21.36
C VAL A 35 -24.98 0.07 19.86
N SER A 36 -25.90 0.96 19.45
CA SER A 36 -26.22 1.28 18.06
C SER A 36 -25.03 1.87 17.29
N GLU A 37 -24.29 2.82 17.88
CA GLU A 37 -23.10 3.42 17.24
C GLU A 37 -21.98 2.40 17.09
N PHE A 38 -21.75 1.59 18.12
CA PHE A 38 -20.76 0.51 18.07
C PHE A 38 -21.08 -0.52 16.98
N PHE A 39 -22.35 -0.93 16.85
CA PHE A 39 -22.77 -1.82 15.77
C PHE A 39 -22.63 -1.19 14.38
N ARG A 40 -22.89 0.11 14.24
CA ARG A 40 -22.66 0.83 12.97
C ARG A 40 -21.19 0.86 12.59
N GLU A 41 -20.30 1.12 13.55
CA GLU A 41 -18.85 1.11 13.35
C GLU A 41 -18.36 -0.30 12.96
N LEU A 42 -18.84 -1.35 13.66
CA LEU A 42 -18.53 -2.74 13.33
C LEU A 42 -18.95 -3.10 11.89
N ILE A 43 -20.17 -2.72 11.49
CA ILE A 43 -20.66 -2.94 10.12
C ILE A 43 -19.81 -2.17 9.10
N SER A 44 -19.37 -0.95 9.44
CA SER A 44 -18.49 -0.16 8.57
C SER A 44 -17.14 -0.84 8.36
N ILE A 45 -16.54 -1.37 9.43
CA ILE A 45 -15.28 -2.12 9.36
C ILE A 45 -15.45 -3.39 8.51
N ILE A 46 -16.54 -4.13 8.69
CA ILE A 46 -16.83 -5.32 7.89
C ILE A 46 -16.96 -4.96 6.40
N LYS A 47 -17.69 -3.89 6.07
CA LYS A 47 -17.83 -3.41 4.69
C LYS A 47 -16.49 -3.03 4.08
N MET A 48 -15.66 -2.31 4.83
CA MET A 48 -14.34 -1.88 4.37
C MET A 48 -13.41 -3.09 4.15
N ASN A 49 -13.45 -4.09 5.03
CA ASN A 49 -12.70 -5.33 4.83
C ASN A 49 -13.16 -6.09 3.59
N GLN A 50 -14.47 -6.15 3.31
CA GLN A 50 -14.98 -6.79 2.10
C GLN A 50 -14.54 -6.05 0.84
N GLU A 51 -14.53 -4.71 0.86
CA GLU A 51 -14.01 -3.92 -0.25
C GLU A 51 -12.51 -4.19 -0.50
N ILE A 52 -11.71 -4.30 0.56
CA ILE A 52 -10.29 -4.66 0.45
C ILE A 52 -10.13 -6.06 -0.14
N VAL A 53 -10.92 -7.04 0.32
CA VAL A 53 -10.89 -8.41 -0.21
C VAL A 53 -11.26 -8.43 -1.68
N ASP A 54 -12.28 -7.67 -2.10
CA ASP A 54 -12.69 -7.57 -3.50
C ASP A 54 -11.60 -6.92 -4.37
N GLN A 55 -10.95 -5.86 -3.88
CA GLN A 55 -9.83 -5.22 -4.57
C GLN A 55 -8.62 -6.17 -4.68
N LEU A 56 -8.36 -6.96 -3.63
CA LEU A 56 -7.30 -7.97 -3.64
C LEU A 56 -7.60 -9.09 -4.65
N ALA A 57 -8.85 -9.56 -4.71
CA ALA A 57 -9.26 -10.56 -5.69
C ALA A 57 -9.10 -10.03 -7.13
N LYS A 58 -9.56 -8.80 -7.39
CA LYS A 58 -9.42 -8.15 -8.71
C LYS A 58 -7.98 -7.95 -9.13
N SER A 59 -7.11 -7.50 -8.22
CA SER A 59 -5.68 -7.31 -8.50
C SER A 59 -4.97 -8.64 -8.73
N SER A 60 -5.32 -9.68 -7.96
CA SER A 60 -4.82 -11.05 -8.17
C SER A 60 -5.20 -11.60 -9.55
N ASP A 61 -6.46 -11.43 -9.97
CA ASP A 61 -6.92 -11.84 -11.30
C ASP A 61 -6.23 -11.05 -12.42
N ALA A 62 -6.03 -9.74 -12.26
CA ALA A 62 -5.29 -8.92 -13.20
C ALA A 62 -3.83 -9.40 -13.34
N LEU A 63 -3.14 -9.66 -12.23
CA LEU A 63 -1.78 -10.20 -12.22
C LEU A 63 -1.71 -11.57 -12.89
N ARG A 64 -2.70 -12.44 -12.65
CA ARG A 64 -2.78 -13.75 -13.29
C ARG A 64 -2.91 -13.64 -14.81
N ILE A 65 -3.70 -12.66 -15.30
CA ILE A 65 -3.83 -12.37 -16.73
C ILE A 65 -2.49 -11.85 -17.31
N GLU A 66 -1.80 -10.98 -16.60
CA GLU A 66 -0.49 -10.47 -17.03
C GLU A 66 0.58 -11.58 -17.09
N LEU A 67 0.61 -12.45 -16.08
CA LEU A 67 1.48 -13.63 -16.06
C LEU A 67 1.16 -14.57 -17.22
N ALA A 68 -0.11 -14.77 -17.55
CA ALA A 68 -0.52 -15.61 -18.67
C ALA A 68 -0.05 -15.06 -20.04
N LYS A 69 0.25 -13.76 -20.15
CA LYS A 69 0.78 -13.14 -21.38
C LYS A 69 2.30 -13.25 -21.51
N LEU A 70 3.03 -13.56 -20.43
CA LEU A 70 4.50 -13.64 -20.46
C LEU A 70 5.03 -14.75 -21.37
N PRO A 71 4.48 -15.98 -21.39
CA PRO A 71 4.96 -17.04 -22.28
C PRO A 71 4.94 -16.62 -23.75
N ALA A 72 3.85 -16.01 -24.22
CA ALA A 72 3.75 -15.54 -25.60
C ALA A 72 4.79 -14.46 -25.94
N LYS A 73 5.12 -13.57 -24.99
CA LYS A 73 6.21 -12.59 -25.17
C LYS A 73 7.57 -13.27 -25.20
N LEU A 74 7.79 -14.28 -24.35
CA LEU A 74 9.03 -15.05 -24.34
C LEU A 74 9.21 -15.82 -25.64
N ASP A 75 8.17 -16.46 -26.17
CA ASP A 75 8.20 -17.16 -27.45
C ASP A 75 8.58 -16.19 -28.59
N SER A 76 8.00 -14.99 -28.62
CA SER A 76 8.38 -13.96 -29.60
C SER A 76 9.85 -13.55 -29.48
N VAL A 77 10.37 -13.40 -28.27
CA VAL A 77 11.79 -13.09 -28.05
C VAL A 77 12.68 -14.25 -28.49
N ILE A 78 12.31 -15.49 -28.18
CA ILE A 78 13.03 -16.69 -28.61
C ILE A 78 13.07 -16.76 -30.14
N MET A 79 11.96 -16.48 -30.82
CA MET A 79 11.91 -16.44 -32.29
C MET A 79 12.88 -15.39 -32.85
N ASN A 80 12.86 -14.16 -32.31
CA ASN A 80 13.77 -13.10 -32.76
C ASN A 80 15.24 -13.46 -32.50
N LEU A 81 15.54 -14.14 -31.39
CA LEU A 81 16.89 -14.62 -31.09
C LEU A 81 17.33 -15.75 -32.02
N ASN A 82 16.42 -16.68 -32.36
CA ASN A 82 16.73 -17.72 -33.34
C ASN A 82 16.98 -17.11 -34.73
N GLU A 83 16.16 -16.14 -35.15
CA GLU A 83 16.37 -15.43 -36.41
C GLU A 83 17.71 -14.69 -36.43
N LEU A 84 18.07 -14.02 -35.33
CA LEU A 84 19.39 -13.40 -35.17
C LEU A 84 20.53 -14.41 -35.25
N ILE A 85 20.39 -15.56 -34.59
CA ILE A 85 21.38 -16.64 -34.63
C ILE A 85 21.52 -17.17 -36.06
N ASP A 86 20.42 -17.31 -36.80
CA ASP A 86 20.44 -17.78 -38.17
C ASP A 86 21.10 -16.75 -39.10
N TYR A 87 20.85 -15.44 -38.95
CA TYR A 87 21.60 -14.39 -39.65
C TYR A 87 23.12 -14.44 -39.35
N ILE A 88 23.49 -14.72 -38.10
CA ILE A 88 24.91 -14.85 -37.72
C ILE A 88 25.53 -16.09 -38.36
N LYS A 89 24.82 -17.22 -38.39
CA LYS A 89 25.28 -18.45 -39.04
C LYS A 89 25.43 -18.26 -40.54
N GLU A 90 24.45 -17.66 -41.20
CA GLU A 90 24.51 -17.35 -42.64
C GLU A 90 25.67 -16.41 -42.96
N GLY A 91 25.87 -15.35 -42.15
CA GLY A 91 27.01 -14.46 -42.27
C GLY A 91 28.36 -15.08 -41.89
N SER A 92 28.37 -16.24 -41.23
CA SER A 92 29.58 -17.00 -40.85
C SER A 92 29.88 -18.17 -41.78
N GLU A 93 28.88 -18.73 -42.47
CA GLU A 93 29.06 -19.75 -43.52
C GLU A 93 29.61 -19.13 -44.82
N GLU A 94 29.47 -17.82 -45.01
CA GLU A 94 30.34 -17.01 -45.87
C GLU A 94 31.74 -16.83 -45.24
N GLY A 95 32.46 -17.93 -45.03
CA GLY A 95 33.89 -17.91 -44.68
C GLY A 95 34.74 -17.21 -45.74
N PRO A 96 35.96 -16.75 -45.38
CA PRO A 96 36.59 -15.51 -45.86
C PRO A 96 36.93 -15.55 -47.36
N ARG A 97 35.96 -15.22 -48.20
CA ARG A 97 36.21 -14.86 -49.59
C ARG A 97 35.99 -13.37 -49.76
N ALA A 98 37.10 -12.66 -49.57
CA ALA A 98 37.33 -11.34 -50.14
C ALA A 98 36.19 -10.33 -49.95
N VAL A 99 36.01 -9.85 -48.72
CA VAL A 99 35.26 -8.62 -48.49
C VAL A 99 36.09 -7.74 -47.56
N ALA A 100 37.06 -7.03 -48.15
CA ALA A 100 37.53 -5.76 -47.62
C ALA A 100 36.43 -4.70 -47.82
N VAL A 101 35.22 -4.95 -47.30
CA VAL A 101 34.18 -3.94 -47.14
C VAL A 101 34.20 -3.59 -45.67
N ASP A 102 34.54 -2.32 -45.42
CA ASP A 102 34.65 -1.66 -44.13
C ASP A 102 33.93 -2.39 -43.00
N SER A 103 34.70 -3.02 -42.11
CA SER A 103 34.27 -3.49 -40.79
C SER A 103 34.09 -2.33 -39.78
N LYS A 104 34.40 -1.10 -40.18
CA LYS A 104 34.22 0.14 -39.40
C LYS A 104 32.78 0.43 -38.96
N PRO A 105 31.75 0.44 -39.83
CA PRO A 105 30.38 0.71 -39.40
C PRO A 105 29.81 -0.34 -38.43
N MET A 106 30.33 -1.57 -38.43
CA MET A 106 29.92 -2.60 -37.47
C MET A 106 30.65 -2.44 -36.13
N SER A 107 31.95 -2.10 -36.13
CA SER A 107 32.67 -1.75 -34.90
C SER A 107 32.08 -0.51 -34.24
N ASP A 108 31.70 0.51 -35.01
CA ASP A 108 31.11 1.75 -34.50
C ASP A 108 29.74 1.49 -33.86
N LYS A 109 28.92 0.62 -34.47
CA LYS A 109 27.63 0.20 -33.89
C LYS A 109 27.81 -0.61 -32.61
N ILE A 110 28.83 -1.47 -32.55
CA ILE A 110 29.15 -2.24 -31.33
C ILE A 110 29.65 -1.30 -30.23
N GLU A 111 30.48 -0.31 -30.54
CA GLU A 111 30.92 0.73 -29.59
C GLU A 111 29.74 1.56 -29.07
N GLN A 112 28.83 1.97 -29.95
CA GLN A 112 27.59 2.65 -29.54
C GLN A 112 26.70 1.76 -28.67
N LEU A 113 26.62 0.45 -28.94
CA LEU A 113 25.88 -0.50 -28.11
C LEU A 113 26.51 -0.67 -26.72
N ILE A 114 27.84 -0.65 -26.65
CA ILE A 114 28.59 -0.69 -25.39
C ILE A 114 28.35 0.58 -24.59
N GLU A 115 28.38 1.74 -25.23
CA GLU A 115 28.18 3.03 -24.58
C GLU A 115 26.75 3.23 -24.07
N THR A 116 25.76 2.82 -24.87
CA THR A 116 24.35 2.82 -24.42
C THR A 116 24.12 1.86 -23.27
N ASN A 117 24.72 0.66 -23.27
CA ASN A 117 24.65 -0.27 -22.13
C ASN A 117 25.31 0.30 -20.87
N LYS A 118 26.48 0.94 -20.98
CA LYS A 118 27.12 1.62 -19.83
C LYS A 118 26.19 2.66 -19.21
N LYS A 119 25.55 3.49 -20.06
CA LYS A 119 24.60 4.49 -19.60
C LYS A 119 23.37 3.88 -18.93
N ILE A 120 22.87 2.76 -19.44
CA ILE A 120 21.75 2.03 -18.81
C ILE A 120 22.15 1.49 -17.44
N ILE A 121 23.35 0.93 -17.30
CA ILE A 121 23.87 0.44 -16.01
C ILE A 121 23.93 1.58 -14.99
N GLU A 122 24.50 2.73 -15.36
CA GLU A 122 24.55 3.92 -14.49
C GLU A 122 23.15 4.40 -14.08
N THR A 123 22.19 4.42 -15.02
CA THR A 123 20.81 4.79 -14.66
C THR A 123 20.16 3.79 -13.72
N ASN A 124 20.44 2.49 -13.88
CA ASN A 124 19.91 1.45 -13.00
C ASN A 124 20.52 1.56 -11.60
N GLU A 125 21.82 1.82 -11.48
CA GLU A 125 22.46 2.11 -10.19
C GLU A 125 21.84 3.32 -9.50
N ASN A 126 21.57 4.39 -10.25
CA ASN A 126 20.87 5.57 -9.72
C ASN A 126 19.44 5.26 -9.26
N VAL A 127 18.70 4.42 -9.99
CA VAL A 127 17.35 3.99 -9.57
C VAL A 127 17.42 3.12 -8.31
N LEU A 128 18.38 2.20 -8.22
CA LEU A 128 18.57 1.36 -7.04
C LEU A 128 18.90 2.18 -5.79
N THR A 129 19.81 3.15 -5.90
CA THR A 129 20.14 4.06 -4.78
C THR A 129 18.94 4.91 -4.35
N LEU A 130 18.10 5.36 -5.29
CA LEU A 130 16.84 6.03 -4.97
C LEU A 130 15.86 5.09 -4.25
N MET A 131 15.74 3.83 -4.69
CA MET A 131 14.90 2.84 -4.01
C MET A 131 15.38 2.53 -2.60
N GLU A 132 16.68 2.37 -2.37
CA GLU A 132 17.25 2.22 -1.03
C GLU A 132 16.97 3.44 -0.14
N SER A 133 17.00 4.65 -0.72
CA SER A 133 16.67 5.88 0.01
C SER A 133 15.19 5.95 0.39
N LEU A 134 14.30 5.42 -0.45
CA LEU A 134 12.88 5.29 -0.17
C LEU A 134 12.64 4.23 0.90
N GLU A 135 13.27 3.07 0.80
CA GLU A 135 13.18 2.01 1.81
C GLU A 135 13.60 2.52 3.20
N LYS A 136 14.69 3.30 3.28
CA LYS A 136 15.13 3.95 4.52
C LYS A 136 14.10 4.92 5.09
N ARG A 137 13.34 5.62 4.23
CA ARG A 137 12.26 6.56 4.63
C ARG A 137 10.96 5.84 5.00
N TYR A 138 10.72 4.66 4.44
CA TYR A 138 9.49 3.88 4.63
C TYR A 138 9.63 2.71 5.62
N LYS A 139 10.68 2.70 6.47
CA LYS A 139 10.74 1.75 7.58
C LYS A 139 9.40 1.77 8.34
N PRO A 140 8.66 0.64 8.37
CA PRO A 140 7.36 0.62 9.01
C PRO A 140 7.52 1.02 10.47
N LEU A 141 6.76 2.04 10.88
CA LEU A 141 6.64 2.39 12.28
C LEU A 141 6.25 1.12 13.04
N PRO A 142 6.92 0.79 14.16
CA PRO A 142 6.52 -0.34 14.97
C PRO A 142 5.03 -0.18 15.32
N PRO A 143 4.25 -1.27 15.28
CA PRO A 143 2.83 -1.22 15.58
C PRO A 143 2.64 -0.54 16.94
N ARG A 144 1.90 0.58 16.95
CA ARG A 144 1.60 1.28 18.20
C ARG A 144 0.89 0.30 19.12
N PRO A 145 1.36 0.11 20.37
CA PRO A 145 0.65 -0.75 21.29
C PRO A 145 -0.78 -0.22 21.47
N PRO A 146 -1.79 -1.11 21.55
CA PRO A 146 -3.16 -0.70 21.78
C PRO A 146 -3.23 0.16 23.04
N ILE A 147 -3.86 1.34 22.92
CA ILE A 147 -4.12 2.22 24.05
C ILE A 147 -5.08 1.46 24.98
N LEU A 148 -4.52 0.85 26.04
CA LEU A 148 -5.29 0.28 27.12
C LEU A 148 -6.02 1.42 27.82
N ARG A 149 -7.29 1.65 27.46
CA ARG A 149 -8.16 2.50 28.27
C ARG A 149 -8.34 1.80 29.63
N PRO A 150 -8.15 2.50 30.75
CA PRO A 150 -8.38 1.91 32.06
C PRO A 150 -9.85 1.50 32.17
N LEU A 151 -10.07 0.21 32.48
CA LEU A 151 -11.36 -0.31 32.89
C LEU A 151 -11.79 0.44 34.16
N THR A 152 -12.68 1.42 34.01
CA THR A 152 -13.35 2.06 35.14
C THR A 152 -14.29 1.03 35.75
N ARG A 153 -13.98 0.65 36.99
CA ARG A 153 -14.72 -0.29 37.83
C ARG A 153 -15.80 0.43 38.63
#